data_AF-A0A818AIA4-F1
#
_entry.id   AF-A0A818AIA4-F1
#
_cell.length_a   1.000
_cell.length_b   1.000
_cell.length_c   1.000
_cell.angle_alpha   90.00
_cell.angle_beta   90.00
_cell.angle_gamma   90.00
#
_symmetry.space_group_name_H-M   'P 1'
#
loop_
_entity.id
_entity.type
_entity.pdbx_description
1 polymer ?
#
loop_
_entity_poly.entity_id
_entity_poly.type
_entity_poly.pdbx_seq_one_letter_code
_entity_poly.pdbx_strand_id
1 'polypeptide(L)'
;MTGRQGCGETFFILVDNVAAIDLPDVNGVQPIHISAQYGQIKILAYLLGSGVDVDSHDGRGFTPLIYSCIGPSPSYVPLPNSSHVCCTQFLLTFGADINYQEPIRRFTPLHFSINSTNSISFHTLLKNPQINIHLKNSDNLDPSFFARIRQNSDAARTLDERILSSKVNITPKFLQRFVTNEYNRRWLTRFYMFFVLTLIGLSANAYEYNYWIRIIFPIVVIFGCTHLFNYFIFDLYTRDNLAFSYVLSSTILMYVTYWIYLQENKFTIINFIYHFSTVYGLYCVYCCKKLNPGFLNQQTMTIDGNNLTKEKSCIAFARDPRWTLDHFCVTCLIRRPLRSKHCPVDGSCIVKFDHHCNWLNACIGGRNYFYFFRVLIFGTIALFLWMYQALSLIYNDSTQFMIKYLFTQIYDPWFIYMLIITSFNTIWVTLMTTFHFINSICLGITINERLTGFRYSYFRDENTGKFTNPFRKQKFKNFLETFGLFRLMSLFRYTRIDWSQVYDINQINVTKMN
;
A
#
# COMPACT_ATOMS: atom_id res chain seq x y z
N MET A 1 -30.18 -15.43 20.66
CA MET A 1 -30.48 -13.97 20.62
C MET A 1 -29.21 -13.12 20.71
N THR A 2 -28.33 -13.38 21.68
CA THR A 2 -27.04 -12.70 21.93
C THR A 2 -26.30 -12.17 20.68
N GLY A 3 -26.10 -12.99 19.65
CA GLY A 3 -25.43 -12.60 18.40
C GLY A 3 -26.05 -11.41 17.65
N ARG A 4 -27.36 -11.13 17.81
CA ARG A 4 -28.02 -9.92 17.26
C ARG A 4 -27.85 -8.68 18.14
N GLN A 5 -27.64 -8.86 19.44
CA GLN A 5 -27.51 -7.78 20.43
C GLN A 5 -26.06 -7.34 20.66
N GLY A 6 -25.07 -8.03 20.07
CA GLY A 6 -23.65 -7.65 20.10
C GLY A 6 -22.94 -7.79 21.45
N CYS A 7 -23.63 -8.26 22.49
CA CYS A 7 -23.02 -8.54 23.79
C CYS A 7 -22.20 -9.84 23.73
N GLY A 8 -20.95 -9.73 23.29
CA GLY A 8 -20.01 -10.86 23.20
C GLY A 8 -19.83 -11.60 24.53
N GLU A 9 -19.89 -10.90 25.66
CA GLU A 9 -19.81 -11.47 27.01
C GLU A 9 -20.94 -12.48 27.26
N THR A 10 -22.20 -12.13 26.97
CA THR A 10 -23.32 -13.09 27.08
C THR A 10 -23.21 -14.26 26.10
N PHE A 11 -22.56 -14.09 24.94
CA PHE A 11 -22.26 -15.21 24.05
C PHE A 11 -21.21 -16.14 24.68
N PHE A 12 -20.10 -15.61 25.20
CA PHE A 12 -19.06 -16.43 25.85
C PHE A 12 -19.58 -17.14 27.10
N ILE A 13 -20.35 -16.46 27.96
CA ILE A 13 -20.98 -17.08 29.15
C ILE A 13 -21.84 -18.28 28.77
N LEU A 14 -22.60 -18.22 27.67
CA LEU A 14 -23.41 -19.37 27.21
C LEU A 14 -22.52 -20.54 26.74
N VAL A 15 -21.49 -20.27 25.93
CA VAL A 15 -20.58 -21.32 25.44
C VAL A 15 -19.76 -21.94 26.57
N ASP A 16 -19.35 -21.14 27.56
CA ASP A 16 -18.63 -21.61 28.76
C ASP A 16 -19.55 -22.46 29.67
N ASN A 17 -20.87 -22.33 29.54
CA ASN A 17 -21.90 -23.22 30.12
C ASN A 17 -22.35 -24.33 29.13
N VAL A 18 -21.46 -24.75 28.22
CA VAL A 18 -21.66 -25.88 27.29
C VAL A 18 -22.80 -25.68 26.27
N ALA A 19 -23.19 -24.44 25.97
CA ALA A 19 -24.07 -24.18 24.82
C ALA A 19 -23.32 -24.47 23.50
N ALA A 20 -23.87 -25.39 22.69
CA ALA A 20 -23.28 -25.75 21.41
C ALA A 20 -23.28 -24.55 20.42
N ILE A 21 -22.14 -24.36 19.77
CA ILE A 21 -21.76 -23.11 19.08
C ILE A 21 -22.35 -22.95 17.67
N ASP A 22 -22.86 -24.04 17.13
CA ASP A 22 -23.29 -24.27 15.76
C ASP A 22 -24.80 -24.59 15.66
N LEU A 23 -25.55 -24.53 16.77
CA LEU A 23 -26.99 -24.81 16.78
C LEU A 23 -27.76 -23.85 15.85
N PRO A 24 -28.47 -24.36 14.82
CA PRO A 24 -29.29 -23.54 13.95
C PRO A 24 -30.60 -23.10 14.62
N ASP A 25 -31.19 -21.99 14.15
CA ASP A 25 -32.59 -21.68 14.43
C ASP A 25 -33.54 -22.49 13.51
N VAL A 26 -34.86 -22.26 13.65
CA VAL A 26 -35.90 -22.94 12.84
C VAL A 26 -35.79 -22.71 11.32
N ASN A 27 -34.96 -21.77 10.87
CA ASN A 27 -34.68 -21.47 9.47
C ASN A 27 -33.28 -21.96 9.04
N GLY A 28 -32.61 -22.79 9.86
CA GLY A 28 -31.22 -23.22 9.66
C GLY A 28 -30.16 -22.20 10.07
N VAL A 29 -30.53 -21.04 10.64
CA VAL A 29 -29.59 -19.91 10.79
C VAL A 29 -28.74 -20.06 12.04
N GLN A 30 -27.55 -20.65 11.86
CA GLN A 30 -26.54 -20.78 12.92
C GLN A 30 -25.94 -19.42 13.38
N PRO A 31 -25.30 -19.34 14.57
CA PRO A 31 -24.72 -18.10 15.11
C PRO A 31 -23.70 -17.42 14.19
N ILE A 32 -22.97 -18.18 13.37
CA ILE A 32 -21.96 -17.67 12.45
C ILE A 32 -22.56 -16.69 11.42
N HIS A 33 -23.69 -17.04 10.79
CA HIS A 33 -24.44 -16.20 9.86
C HIS A 33 -24.82 -14.85 10.49
N ILE A 34 -25.39 -14.89 11.69
CA ILE A 34 -25.78 -13.69 12.45
C ILE A 34 -24.55 -12.84 12.79
N SER A 35 -23.46 -13.45 13.24
CA SER A 35 -22.23 -12.72 13.60
C SER A 35 -21.62 -11.99 12.39
N ALA A 36 -21.64 -12.61 11.21
CA ALA A 36 -21.20 -12.01 9.96
C ALA A 36 -22.11 -10.86 9.52
N GLN A 37 -23.44 -11.04 9.61
CA GLN A 37 -24.43 -10.02 9.24
C GLN A 37 -24.31 -8.75 10.07
N TYR A 38 -24.24 -8.88 11.40
CA TYR A 38 -24.23 -7.74 12.33
C TYR A 38 -22.81 -7.20 12.63
N GLY A 39 -21.79 -7.67 11.90
CA GLY A 39 -20.43 -7.15 11.98
C GLY A 39 -19.67 -7.54 13.26
N GLN A 40 -20.10 -8.62 13.93
CA GLN A 40 -19.68 -9.06 15.26
C GLN A 40 -18.39 -9.89 15.21
N ILE A 41 -17.31 -9.24 14.77
CA ILE A 41 -16.03 -9.87 14.45
C ILE A 41 -15.42 -10.72 15.57
N LYS A 42 -15.68 -10.42 16.85
CA LYS A 42 -15.20 -11.24 17.98
C LYS A 42 -15.96 -12.57 18.12
N ILE A 43 -17.28 -12.58 17.91
CA ILE A 43 -18.08 -13.81 17.90
C ILE A 43 -17.69 -14.65 16.69
N LEU A 44 -17.56 -14.02 15.51
CA LEU A 44 -17.12 -14.66 14.28
C LEU A 44 -15.71 -15.28 14.40
N ALA A 45 -14.78 -14.59 15.07
CA ALA A 45 -13.43 -15.09 15.34
C ALA A 45 -13.40 -16.24 16.36
N TYR A 46 -14.32 -16.26 17.33
CA TYR A 46 -14.47 -17.42 18.21
C TYR A 46 -14.94 -18.64 17.41
N LEU A 47 -16.05 -18.51 16.67
CA LEU A 47 -16.67 -19.62 15.93
C LEU A 47 -15.70 -20.26 14.92
N LEU A 48 -15.05 -19.44 14.08
CA LEU A 48 -14.07 -19.92 13.12
C LEU A 48 -12.77 -20.42 13.79
N GLY A 49 -12.39 -19.85 14.94
CA GLY A 49 -11.29 -20.35 15.77
C GLY A 49 -11.60 -21.68 16.46
N SER A 50 -12.88 -21.98 16.70
CA SER A 50 -13.37 -23.26 17.25
C SER A 50 -13.64 -24.32 16.19
N GLY A 51 -13.39 -24.03 14.90
CA GLY A 51 -13.56 -24.99 13.81
C GLY A 51 -14.99 -25.12 13.25
N VAL A 52 -15.86 -24.14 13.48
CA VAL A 52 -17.14 -24.05 12.75
C VAL A 52 -16.86 -23.82 11.26
N ASP A 53 -17.59 -24.51 10.38
CA ASP A 53 -17.45 -24.38 8.94
C ASP A 53 -17.68 -22.93 8.47
N VAL A 54 -16.79 -22.45 7.60
CA VAL A 54 -16.81 -21.09 7.07
C VAL A 54 -17.91 -20.90 6.01
N ASP A 55 -18.26 -21.97 5.30
CA ASP A 55 -19.34 -22.04 4.31
C ASP A 55 -20.51 -22.91 4.81
N SER A 56 -20.79 -22.84 6.11
CA SER A 56 -22.04 -23.34 6.68
C SER A 56 -23.26 -22.80 5.91
N HIS A 57 -24.36 -23.55 5.85
CA HIS A 57 -25.56 -23.14 5.10
C HIS A 57 -26.76 -22.95 6.02
N ASP A 58 -27.53 -21.87 5.82
CA ASP A 58 -28.90 -21.78 6.37
C ASP A 58 -29.89 -22.63 5.55
N GLY A 59 -31.15 -22.70 6.00
CA GLY A 59 -32.23 -23.46 5.33
C GLY A 59 -32.67 -22.91 3.96
N ARG A 60 -32.03 -21.85 3.46
CA ARG A 60 -32.18 -21.30 2.10
C ARG A 60 -30.90 -21.50 1.27
N GLY A 61 -29.86 -22.10 1.85
CA GLY A 61 -28.53 -22.24 1.25
C GLY A 61 -27.69 -20.96 1.28
N PHE A 62 -27.91 -20.04 2.22
CA PHE A 62 -27.09 -18.82 2.34
C PHE A 62 -25.91 -19.04 3.29
N THR A 63 -24.69 -18.76 2.83
CA THR A 63 -23.46 -18.85 3.64
C THR A 63 -23.20 -17.59 4.49
N PRO A 64 -22.34 -17.65 5.52
CA PRO A 64 -21.91 -16.48 6.30
C PRO A 64 -21.35 -15.35 5.43
N LEU A 65 -20.72 -15.67 4.30
CA LEU A 65 -20.21 -14.67 3.36
C LEU A 65 -21.37 -13.88 2.71
N ILE A 66 -22.42 -14.56 2.25
CA ILE A 66 -23.66 -13.93 1.76
C ILE A 66 -24.27 -13.02 2.84
N TYR A 67 -24.36 -13.50 4.08
CA TYR A 67 -24.86 -12.69 5.21
C TYR A 67 -24.01 -11.44 5.48
N SER A 68 -22.68 -11.52 5.36
CA SER A 68 -21.78 -10.36 5.50
C SER A 68 -21.99 -9.32 4.38
N CYS A 69 -22.33 -9.79 3.17
CA CYS A 69 -22.62 -8.94 2.02
C CYS A 69 -23.99 -8.26 2.13
N ILE A 70 -25.03 -8.98 2.55
CA ILE A 70 -26.37 -8.41 2.80
C ILE A 70 -26.29 -7.34 3.90
N GLY A 71 -25.58 -7.62 4.98
CA GLY A 71 -25.47 -6.72 6.13
C GLY A 71 -26.77 -6.62 6.96
N PRO A 72 -26.83 -5.70 7.94
CA PRO A 72 -27.98 -5.53 8.80
C PRO A 72 -29.06 -4.67 8.13
N SER A 73 -30.25 -4.61 8.73
CA SER A 73 -31.33 -3.71 8.27
C SER A 73 -30.84 -2.24 8.23
N PRO A 74 -31.30 -1.40 7.27
CA PRO A 74 -30.92 0.02 7.20
C PRO A 74 -31.20 0.83 8.48
N SER A 75 -32.13 0.37 9.33
CA SER A 75 -32.44 0.98 10.63
C SER A 75 -31.48 0.59 11.77
N TYR A 76 -30.53 -0.33 11.53
CA TYR A 76 -29.56 -0.75 12.54
C TYR A 76 -28.43 0.27 12.68
N VAL A 77 -28.32 0.89 13.86
CA VAL A 77 -27.17 1.72 14.22
C VAL A 77 -25.97 0.81 14.53
N PRO A 78 -24.83 0.91 13.82
CA PRO A 78 -23.67 0.07 14.08
C PRO A 78 -23.10 0.34 15.48
N LEU A 79 -22.93 -0.73 16.28
CA LEU A 79 -22.23 -0.66 17.56
C LEU A 79 -20.78 -0.19 17.38
N PRO A 80 -20.18 0.53 18.34
CA PRO A 80 -18.75 0.84 18.31
C PRO A 80 -17.93 -0.46 18.20
N ASN A 81 -16.97 -0.48 17.29
CA ASN A 81 -16.15 -1.63 16.88
C ASN A 81 -16.86 -2.70 16.01
N SER A 82 -18.15 -2.59 15.69
CA SER A 82 -18.76 -3.44 14.66
C SER A 82 -18.20 -3.08 13.28
N SER A 83 -17.85 -4.08 12.46
CA SER A 83 -17.23 -3.85 11.16
C SER A 83 -17.52 -4.98 10.17
N HIS A 84 -18.56 -4.78 9.35
CA HIS A 84 -18.92 -5.70 8.25
C HIS A 84 -17.78 -5.86 7.23
N VAL A 85 -16.99 -4.79 7.03
CA VAL A 85 -15.76 -4.78 6.21
C VAL A 85 -14.76 -5.83 6.70
N CYS A 86 -14.53 -5.86 8.02
CA CYS A 86 -13.64 -6.84 8.64
C CYS A 86 -14.23 -8.25 8.54
N CYS A 87 -15.54 -8.43 8.71
CA CYS A 87 -16.18 -9.74 8.63
C CYS A 87 -16.10 -10.36 7.21
N THR A 88 -16.35 -9.56 6.17
CA THR A 88 -16.21 -10.01 4.77
C THR A 88 -14.77 -10.45 4.48
N GLN A 89 -13.78 -9.63 4.86
CA GLN A 89 -12.36 -9.96 4.67
C GLN A 89 -11.94 -11.19 5.51
N PHE A 90 -12.46 -11.34 6.72
CA PHE A 90 -12.09 -12.42 7.65
C PHE A 90 -12.62 -13.77 7.16
N LEU A 91 -13.86 -13.85 6.68
CA LEU A 91 -14.44 -15.05 6.04
C LEU A 91 -13.60 -15.48 4.81
N LEU A 92 -13.26 -14.53 3.93
CA LEU A 92 -12.37 -14.79 2.79
C LEU A 92 -10.95 -15.20 3.22
N THR A 93 -10.50 -14.83 4.42
CA THR A 93 -9.19 -15.23 4.96
C THR A 93 -9.23 -16.64 5.57
N PHE A 94 -10.41 -17.10 6.00
CA PHE A 94 -10.68 -18.48 6.39
C PHE A 94 -11.00 -19.41 5.20
N GLY A 95 -11.19 -18.86 3.99
CA GLY A 95 -11.31 -19.62 2.75
C GLY A 95 -12.73 -19.71 2.16
N ALA A 96 -13.68 -18.92 2.67
CA ALA A 96 -15.07 -18.90 2.19
C ALA A 96 -15.19 -18.79 0.66
N ASP A 97 -16.06 -19.59 0.04
CA ASP A 97 -16.24 -19.59 -1.41
C ASP A 97 -16.88 -18.29 -1.92
N ILE A 98 -16.01 -17.42 -2.43
CA ILE A 98 -16.35 -16.14 -3.04
C ILE A 98 -17.24 -16.26 -4.30
N ASN A 99 -17.27 -17.44 -4.91
CA ASN A 99 -17.96 -17.75 -6.17
C ASN A 99 -19.23 -18.60 -5.96
N TYR A 100 -19.54 -18.98 -4.72
CA TYR A 100 -20.69 -19.80 -4.36
C TYR A 100 -21.99 -19.26 -4.98
N GLN A 101 -22.84 -20.16 -5.49
CA GLN A 101 -24.16 -19.82 -6.04
C GLN A 101 -25.25 -20.43 -5.17
N GLU A 102 -26.10 -19.61 -4.55
CA GLU A 102 -27.17 -20.16 -3.69
C GLU A 102 -28.21 -20.98 -4.49
N PRO A 103 -28.84 -22.00 -3.89
CA PRO A 103 -29.52 -23.05 -4.67
C PRO A 103 -30.80 -22.60 -5.39
N ILE A 104 -31.41 -21.49 -4.99
CA ILE A 104 -32.76 -21.09 -5.42
C ILE A 104 -32.70 -20.21 -6.66
N ARG A 105 -31.80 -19.21 -6.70
CA ARG A 105 -31.65 -18.29 -7.83
C ARG A 105 -30.22 -18.20 -8.37
N ARG A 106 -29.28 -19.00 -7.85
CA ARG A 106 -27.86 -18.99 -8.24
C ARG A 106 -27.16 -17.64 -8.06
N PHE A 107 -27.65 -16.80 -7.14
CA PHE A 107 -27.01 -15.53 -6.80
C PHE A 107 -25.67 -15.80 -6.08
N THR A 108 -24.64 -15.05 -6.45
CA THR A 108 -23.33 -15.09 -5.78
C THR A 108 -23.24 -14.02 -4.66
N PRO A 109 -22.30 -14.12 -3.71
CA PRO A 109 -22.01 -13.03 -2.77
C PRO A 109 -21.88 -11.66 -3.44
N LEU A 110 -21.33 -11.61 -4.66
CA LEU A 110 -21.24 -10.39 -5.47
C LEU A 110 -22.62 -9.83 -5.84
N HIS A 111 -23.57 -10.66 -6.31
CA HIS A 111 -24.94 -10.24 -6.58
C HIS A 111 -25.65 -9.69 -5.33
N PHE A 112 -25.46 -10.32 -4.18
CA PHE A 112 -26.00 -9.81 -2.91
C PHE A 112 -25.39 -8.47 -2.52
N SER A 113 -24.07 -8.31 -2.65
CA SER A 113 -23.38 -7.05 -2.33
C SER A 113 -23.86 -5.85 -3.17
N ILE A 114 -24.23 -6.08 -4.44
CA ILE A 114 -24.77 -5.06 -5.36
C ILE A 114 -26.14 -4.54 -4.92
N ASN A 115 -26.97 -5.41 -4.31
CA ASN A 115 -28.29 -5.06 -3.78
C ASN A 115 -28.25 -4.62 -2.29
N SER A 116 -27.07 -4.67 -1.65
CA SER A 116 -26.90 -4.30 -0.24
C SER A 116 -26.68 -2.81 -0.04
N THR A 117 -26.89 -2.32 1.18
CA THR A 117 -26.36 -1.03 1.64
C THR A 117 -24.86 -1.10 1.95
N ASN A 118 -24.27 -2.29 2.04
CA ASN A 118 -22.87 -2.55 2.37
C ASN A 118 -21.98 -2.55 1.11
N SER A 119 -21.87 -1.40 0.44
CA SER A 119 -21.00 -1.19 -0.73
C SER A 119 -19.52 -1.54 -0.48
N ILE A 120 -19.08 -1.55 0.78
CA ILE A 120 -17.71 -1.92 1.13
C ILE A 120 -17.48 -3.43 0.95
N SER A 121 -18.51 -4.27 1.15
CA SER A 121 -18.40 -5.71 0.85
C SER A 121 -18.14 -5.96 -0.63
N PHE A 122 -18.84 -5.25 -1.53
CA PHE A 122 -18.65 -5.30 -2.97
C PHE A 122 -17.20 -4.98 -3.38
N HIS A 123 -16.62 -3.90 -2.85
CA HIS A 123 -15.22 -3.57 -3.12
C HIS A 123 -14.21 -4.53 -2.45
N THR A 124 -14.54 -5.17 -1.33
CA THR A 124 -13.69 -6.21 -0.70
C THR A 124 -13.70 -7.49 -1.51
N LEU A 125 -14.88 -7.95 -1.94
CA LEU A 125 -15.04 -9.08 -2.86
C LEU A 125 -14.23 -8.87 -4.14
N LEU A 126 -14.37 -7.70 -4.79
CA LEU A 126 -13.64 -7.39 -6.02
C LEU A 126 -12.11 -7.29 -5.84
N LYS A 127 -11.59 -7.03 -4.63
CA LYS A 127 -10.13 -7.04 -4.38
C LYS A 127 -9.52 -8.43 -4.36
N ASN A 128 -10.32 -9.49 -4.15
CA ASN A 128 -9.83 -10.86 -4.22
C ASN A 128 -9.61 -11.26 -5.71
N PRO A 129 -8.44 -11.80 -6.09
CA PRO A 129 -8.18 -12.24 -7.47
C PRO A 129 -9.01 -13.47 -7.91
N GLN A 130 -9.57 -14.24 -6.98
CA GLN A 130 -10.33 -15.46 -7.27
C GLN A 130 -11.78 -15.20 -7.72
N ILE A 131 -12.27 -13.95 -7.66
CA ILE A 131 -13.67 -13.64 -7.95
C ILE A 131 -14.02 -13.71 -9.43
N ASN A 132 -14.99 -14.55 -9.77
CA ASN A 132 -15.52 -14.71 -11.11
C ASN A 132 -16.70 -13.74 -11.35
N ILE A 133 -16.40 -12.59 -11.94
CA ILE A 133 -17.37 -11.54 -12.31
C ILE A 133 -18.29 -11.90 -13.49
N HIS A 134 -18.23 -13.14 -13.99
CA HIS A 134 -19.03 -13.63 -15.12
C HIS A 134 -20.01 -14.75 -14.76
N LEU A 135 -20.06 -15.17 -13.48
CA LEU A 135 -21.07 -16.12 -13.02
C LEU A 135 -22.47 -15.52 -13.11
N LYS A 136 -23.40 -16.28 -13.70
CA LYS A 136 -24.76 -15.82 -13.96
C LYS A 136 -25.78 -16.41 -13.00
N ASN A 137 -26.82 -15.64 -12.68
CA ASN A 137 -27.95 -16.08 -11.89
C ASN A 137 -28.94 -16.94 -12.71
N SER A 138 -30.02 -17.40 -12.08
CA SER A 138 -31.15 -18.13 -12.70
C SER A 138 -31.73 -17.42 -13.91
N ASP A 139 -31.74 -16.09 -13.86
CA ASP A 139 -32.36 -15.21 -14.85
C ASP A 139 -31.39 -14.91 -16.02
N ASN A 140 -30.26 -15.64 -16.10
CA ASN A 140 -29.19 -15.51 -17.11
C ASN A 140 -28.49 -14.13 -17.12
N LEU A 141 -28.62 -13.36 -16.03
CA LEU A 141 -27.99 -12.05 -15.83
C LEU A 141 -26.60 -12.24 -15.21
N ASP A 142 -25.63 -11.45 -15.66
CA ASP A 142 -24.33 -11.33 -15.00
C ASP A 142 -24.33 -10.17 -13.97
N PRO A 143 -23.30 -10.06 -13.09
CA PRO A 143 -23.26 -9.04 -12.06
C PRO A 143 -23.30 -7.59 -12.58
N SER A 144 -22.75 -7.29 -13.76
CA SER A 144 -22.80 -5.92 -14.32
C SER A 144 -24.22 -5.59 -14.79
N PHE A 145 -24.81 -6.51 -15.56
CA PHE A 145 -26.17 -6.32 -16.04
C PHE A 145 -27.20 -6.30 -14.88
N PHE A 146 -26.99 -7.11 -13.85
CA PHE A 146 -27.76 -7.05 -12.61
C PHE A 146 -27.58 -5.71 -11.87
N ALA A 147 -26.37 -5.17 -11.78
CA ALA A 147 -26.14 -3.84 -11.19
C ALA A 147 -26.84 -2.72 -11.96
N ARG A 148 -26.85 -2.79 -13.30
CA ARG A 148 -27.60 -1.87 -14.17
C ARG A 148 -29.11 -1.94 -13.92
N ILE A 149 -29.69 -3.14 -13.84
CA ILE A 149 -31.12 -3.35 -13.50
C ILE A 149 -31.43 -2.78 -12.10
N ARG A 150 -30.52 -2.96 -11.15
CA ARG A 150 -30.64 -2.43 -9.77
C ARG A 150 -30.33 -0.93 -9.66
N GLN A 151 -30.06 -0.25 -10.78
CA GLN A 151 -29.67 1.17 -10.84
C GLN A 151 -28.43 1.54 -10.00
N ASN A 152 -27.62 0.54 -9.62
CA ASN A 152 -26.38 0.73 -8.88
C ASN A 152 -25.26 1.10 -9.87
N SER A 153 -25.24 2.37 -10.24
CA SER A 153 -24.36 2.92 -11.28
C SER A 153 -22.87 2.77 -10.95
N ASP A 154 -22.47 2.90 -9.68
CA ASP A 154 -21.07 2.73 -9.28
C ASP A 154 -20.62 1.26 -9.36
N ALA A 155 -21.48 0.33 -8.94
CA ALA A 155 -21.19 -1.10 -9.09
C ALA A 155 -21.13 -1.52 -10.56
N ALA A 156 -22.07 -1.07 -11.39
CA ALA A 156 -22.07 -1.31 -12.83
C ALA A 156 -20.79 -0.77 -13.49
N ARG A 157 -20.45 0.51 -13.25
CA ARG A 157 -19.23 1.15 -13.76
C ARG A 157 -17.96 0.40 -13.33
N THR A 158 -17.85 0.05 -12.05
CA THR A 158 -16.67 -0.66 -11.50
C THR A 158 -16.52 -2.07 -12.10
N LEU A 159 -17.64 -2.76 -12.36
CA LEU A 159 -17.61 -4.05 -13.05
C LEU A 159 -17.27 -3.90 -14.51
N ASP A 160 -17.84 -2.94 -15.22
CA ASP A 160 -17.57 -2.69 -16.64
C ASP A 160 -16.10 -2.30 -16.87
N GLU A 161 -15.51 -1.42 -16.04
CA GLU A 161 -14.07 -1.09 -16.06
C GLU A 161 -13.19 -2.34 -15.93
N ARG A 162 -13.57 -3.29 -15.06
CA ARG A 162 -12.88 -4.57 -14.85
C ARG A 162 -13.12 -5.59 -15.97
N ILE A 163 -14.27 -5.54 -16.63
CA ILE A 163 -14.61 -6.38 -17.79
C ILE A 163 -13.90 -5.86 -19.05
N LEU A 164 -13.69 -4.55 -19.18
CA LEU A 164 -12.87 -3.95 -20.23
C LEU A 164 -11.40 -4.33 -20.06
N SER A 165 -10.83 -4.24 -18.84
CA SER A 165 -9.43 -4.61 -18.61
C SER A 165 -9.15 -6.12 -18.76
N SER A 166 -10.15 -6.99 -18.57
CA SER A 166 -10.00 -8.44 -18.84
C SER A 166 -10.19 -8.83 -20.31
N LYS A 167 -10.85 -7.99 -21.14
CA LYS A 167 -11.21 -8.29 -22.54
C LYS A 167 -10.27 -7.71 -23.60
N VAL A 168 -9.01 -7.39 -23.28
CA VAL A 168 -8.05 -6.88 -24.27
C VAL A 168 -7.63 -8.00 -25.24
N ASN A 169 -8.45 -8.20 -26.27
CA ASN A 169 -8.24 -9.16 -27.36
C ASN A 169 -7.20 -8.64 -28.37
N ILE A 170 -5.95 -8.54 -27.92
CA ILE A 170 -4.82 -8.11 -28.74
C ILE A 170 -4.59 -9.14 -29.86
N THR A 171 -4.86 -8.77 -31.11
CA THR A 171 -4.32 -9.48 -32.27
C THR A 171 -2.96 -8.88 -32.62
N PRO A 172 -1.92 -9.70 -32.93
CA PRO A 172 -1.90 -11.17 -32.93
C PRO A 172 -1.77 -11.81 -31.54
N LYS A 173 -2.23 -13.07 -31.40
CA LYS A 173 -2.26 -13.82 -30.14
C LYS A 173 -0.91 -13.95 -29.42
N PHE A 174 0.23 -13.90 -30.13
CA PHE A 174 1.55 -13.91 -29.48
C PHE A 174 1.75 -12.63 -28.65
N LEU A 175 1.31 -11.47 -29.16
CA LEU A 175 1.41 -10.19 -28.48
C LEU A 175 0.45 -10.16 -27.29
N GLN A 176 -0.75 -10.73 -27.43
CA GLN A 176 -1.64 -10.97 -26.28
C GLN A 176 -0.94 -11.76 -25.18
N ARG A 177 -0.35 -12.92 -25.49
CA ARG A 177 0.36 -13.76 -24.51
C ARG A 177 1.59 -13.07 -23.92
N PHE A 178 2.29 -12.23 -24.69
CA PHE A 178 3.42 -11.46 -24.21
C PHE A 178 2.98 -10.34 -23.25
N VAL A 179 1.89 -9.63 -23.58
CA VAL A 179 1.39 -8.45 -22.86
C VAL A 179 0.50 -8.82 -21.66
N THR A 180 -0.15 -9.99 -21.64
CA THR A 180 -0.87 -10.47 -20.43
C THR A 180 0.05 -11.10 -19.39
N ASN A 181 1.25 -11.56 -19.78
CA ASN A 181 2.23 -12.11 -18.84
C ASN A 181 2.73 -11.03 -17.86
N GLU A 182 2.39 -11.19 -16.59
CA GLU A 182 2.69 -10.22 -15.53
C GLU A 182 4.18 -9.86 -15.41
N TYR A 183 5.09 -10.81 -15.65
CA TYR A 183 6.53 -10.57 -15.65
C TYR A 183 6.94 -9.55 -16.74
N ASN A 184 6.41 -9.75 -17.95
CA ASN A 184 6.65 -8.86 -19.08
C ASN A 184 6.01 -7.48 -18.84
N ARG A 185 4.77 -7.43 -18.32
CA ARG A 185 4.10 -6.18 -17.94
C ARG A 185 4.91 -5.35 -16.95
N ARG A 186 5.46 -6.00 -15.92
CA ARG A 186 6.33 -5.38 -14.91
C ARG A 186 7.61 -4.82 -15.53
N TRP A 187 8.17 -5.45 -16.57
CA TRP A 187 9.34 -4.92 -17.30
C TRP A 187 9.00 -3.81 -18.30
N LEU A 188 7.96 -4.00 -19.12
CA LEU A 188 7.44 -2.97 -20.04
C LEU A 188 7.13 -1.67 -19.28
N THR A 189 6.42 -1.78 -18.14
CA THR A 189 6.09 -0.62 -17.30
C THR A 189 7.33 0.07 -16.75
N ARG A 190 8.43 -0.65 -16.47
CA ARG A 190 9.69 -0.05 -15.98
C ARG A 190 10.41 0.75 -17.07
N PHE A 191 10.48 0.23 -18.29
CA PHE A 191 11.13 0.92 -19.41
C PHE A 191 10.24 1.96 -20.10
N TYR A 192 8.91 1.92 -19.90
CA TYR A 192 7.97 2.84 -20.51
C TYR A 192 8.34 4.33 -20.29
N MET A 193 8.61 4.76 -19.04
CA MET A 193 9.03 6.15 -18.80
C MET A 193 10.41 6.47 -19.38
N PHE A 194 11.30 5.49 -19.55
CA PHE A 194 12.59 5.72 -20.18
C PHE A 194 12.40 6.06 -21.67
N PHE A 195 11.57 5.29 -22.38
CA PHE A 195 11.20 5.60 -23.76
C PHE A 195 10.47 6.94 -23.88
N VAL A 196 9.46 7.21 -23.05
CA VAL A 196 8.69 8.46 -23.10
C VAL A 196 9.57 9.68 -22.84
N LEU A 197 10.37 9.69 -21.77
CA LEU A 197 11.26 10.82 -21.46
C LEU A 197 12.34 11.01 -22.54
N THR A 198 12.90 9.91 -23.07
CA THR A 198 13.89 9.99 -24.16
C THR A 198 13.28 10.56 -25.45
N LEU A 199 12.08 10.11 -25.85
CA LEU A 199 11.41 10.60 -27.05
C LEU A 199 11.04 12.09 -26.93
N ILE A 200 10.61 12.55 -25.75
CA ILE A 200 10.36 13.98 -25.49
C ILE A 200 11.67 14.76 -25.65
N GLY A 201 12.76 14.35 -24.99
CA GLY A 201 14.05 15.02 -25.08
C GLY A 201 14.63 15.06 -26.50
N LEU A 202 14.56 13.95 -27.25
CA LEU A 202 14.98 13.90 -28.66
C LEU A 202 14.12 14.81 -29.55
N SER A 203 12.80 14.86 -29.33
CA SER A 203 11.92 15.74 -30.12
C SER A 203 12.16 17.23 -29.88
N ALA A 204 12.59 17.61 -28.68
CA ALA A 204 13.02 18.98 -28.39
C ALA A 204 14.31 19.34 -29.16
N ASN A 205 15.20 18.36 -29.36
CA ASN A 205 16.49 18.48 -30.06
C ASN A 205 16.38 18.44 -31.60
N ALA A 206 15.16 18.42 -32.16
CA ALA A 206 14.91 18.42 -33.60
C ALA A 206 15.11 19.83 -34.23
N TYR A 207 16.32 20.38 -34.14
CA TYR A 207 16.68 21.76 -34.52
C TYR A 207 16.32 22.16 -35.95
N GLU A 208 16.40 21.23 -36.91
CA GLU A 208 16.13 21.45 -38.34
C GLU A 208 14.64 21.78 -38.63
N TYR A 209 13.76 21.57 -37.65
CA TYR A 209 12.31 21.71 -37.79
C TYR A 209 11.78 22.98 -37.09
N ASN A 210 10.70 23.51 -37.65
CA ASN A 210 10.01 24.71 -37.15
C ASN A 210 9.64 24.57 -35.65
N TYR A 211 9.73 25.66 -34.89
CA TYR A 211 9.47 25.66 -33.44
C TYR A 211 8.08 25.11 -33.07
N TRP A 212 7.07 25.31 -33.92
CA TRP A 212 5.75 24.70 -33.70
C TRP A 212 5.81 23.16 -33.70
N ILE A 213 6.59 22.55 -34.58
CA ILE A 213 6.79 21.08 -34.62
C ILE A 213 7.48 20.63 -33.34
N ARG A 214 8.51 21.37 -32.89
CA ARG A 214 9.27 21.08 -31.66
C ARG A 214 8.44 21.22 -30.36
N ILE A 215 7.30 21.91 -30.39
CA ILE A 215 6.32 21.99 -29.29
C ILE A 215 5.22 20.93 -29.45
N ILE A 216 4.65 20.79 -30.64
CA ILE A 216 3.50 19.90 -30.89
C ILE A 216 3.92 18.42 -30.86
N PHE A 217 5.09 18.06 -31.40
CA PHE A 217 5.54 16.67 -31.46
C PHE A 217 5.71 16.03 -30.08
N PRO A 218 6.39 16.64 -29.06
CA PRO A 218 6.42 16.07 -27.72
C PRO A 218 5.03 15.92 -27.09
N ILE A 219 4.08 16.83 -27.38
CA ILE A 219 2.68 16.69 -26.92
C ILE A 219 2.01 15.47 -27.57
N VAL A 220 2.16 15.29 -28.89
CA VAL A 220 1.65 14.12 -29.63
C VAL A 220 2.31 12.82 -29.13
N VAL A 221 3.60 12.83 -28.82
CA VAL A 221 4.31 11.70 -28.19
C VAL A 221 3.71 11.37 -26.82
N ILE A 222 3.47 12.37 -25.96
CA ILE A 222 2.87 12.17 -24.64
C ILE A 222 1.47 11.56 -24.76
N PHE A 223 0.59 12.13 -25.59
CA PHE A 223 -0.77 11.60 -25.78
C PHE A 223 -0.77 10.22 -26.44
N GLY A 224 0.04 10.02 -27.48
CA GLY A 224 0.15 8.74 -28.20
C GLY A 224 0.70 7.62 -27.31
N CYS A 225 1.80 7.86 -26.61
CA CYS A 225 2.37 6.89 -25.66
C CYS A 225 1.39 6.60 -24.51
N THR A 226 0.72 7.62 -23.97
CA THR A 226 -0.26 7.43 -22.89
C THR A 226 -1.48 6.65 -23.36
N HIS A 227 -1.97 6.89 -24.58
CA HIS A 227 -3.07 6.11 -25.17
C HIS A 227 -2.66 4.64 -25.40
N LEU A 228 -1.47 4.40 -25.97
CA LEU A 228 -0.93 3.06 -26.18
C LEU A 228 -0.69 2.32 -24.84
N PHE A 229 -0.16 3.00 -23.83
CA PHE A 229 0.02 2.44 -22.49
C PHE A 229 -1.33 2.10 -21.85
N ASN A 230 -2.31 2.99 -21.96
CA ASN A 230 -3.67 2.79 -21.45
C ASN A 230 -4.42 1.66 -22.16
N TYR A 231 -4.16 1.44 -23.45
CA TYR A 231 -4.78 0.38 -24.24
C TYR A 231 -4.12 -1.00 -24.03
N PHE A 232 -2.79 -1.07 -24.00
CA PHE A 232 -2.07 -2.35 -23.95
C PHE A 232 -1.60 -2.76 -22.55
N ILE A 233 -1.18 -1.83 -21.69
CA ILE A 233 -0.44 -2.15 -20.46
C ILE A 233 -1.24 -1.83 -19.19
N PHE A 234 -2.11 -0.82 -19.22
CA PHE A 234 -2.72 -0.26 -18.02
C PHE A 234 -3.69 -1.20 -17.30
N ASP A 235 -3.54 -1.20 -15.98
CA ASP A 235 -4.29 -1.95 -14.99
C ASP A 235 -3.99 -1.29 -13.63
N LEU A 236 -4.84 -1.51 -12.64
CA LEU A 236 -4.68 -0.95 -11.31
C LEU A 236 -3.30 -1.30 -10.71
N TYR A 237 -2.77 -2.48 -11.04
CA TYR A 237 -1.44 -2.93 -10.60
C TYR A 237 -0.25 -2.31 -11.36
N THR A 238 -0.41 -1.87 -12.61
CA THR A 238 0.69 -1.22 -13.36
C THR A 238 0.83 0.26 -13.02
N ARG A 239 -0.27 0.93 -12.63
CA ARG A 239 -0.25 2.32 -12.14
C ARG A 239 0.74 2.51 -10.99
N ASP A 240 0.76 1.60 -10.03
CA ASP A 240 1.60 1.72 -8.83
C ASP A 240 3.10 1.46 -9.13
N ASN A 241 3.42 0.87 -10.29
CA ASN A 241 4.78 0.72 -10.81
C ASN A 241 5.29 1.98 -11.57
N LEU A 242 4.40 2.87 -11.98
CA LEU A 242 4.72 4.02 -12.84
C LEU A 242 5.64 5.05 -12.16
N ALA A 243 5.45 5.26 -10.86
CA ALA A 243 6.28 6.16 -10.04
C ALA A 243 7.74 5.69 -9.94
N PHE A 244 7.96 4.39 -9.69
CA PHE A 244 9.28 3.77 -9.72
C PHE A 244 9.91 3.80 -11.12
N SER A 245 9.11 3.58 -12.18
CA SER A 245 9.59 3.72 -13.57
C SER A 245 10.10 5.12 -13.85
N TYR A 246 9.36 6.17 -13.48
CA TYR A 246 9.78 7.56 -13.63
C TYR A 246 11.12 7.83 -12.94
N VAL A 247 11.25 7.50 -11.64
CA VAL A 247 12.47 7.77 -10.86
C VAL A 247 13.69 7.01 -11.38
N LEU A 248 13.52 5.76 -11.79
CA LEU A 248 14.60 4.98 -12.42
C LEU A 248 15.02 5.62 -13.75
N SER A 249 14.05 6.03 -14.56
CA SER A 249 14.28 6.60 -15.89
C SER A 249 14.96 7.96 -15.82
N SER A 250 14.47 8.87 -14.97
CA SER A 250 15.09 10.19 -14.77
C SER A 250 16.51 10.06 -14.21
N THR A 251 16.75 9.14 -13.27
CA THR A 251 18.10 8.89 -12.73
C THR A 251 19.07 8.42 -13.82
N ILE A 252 18.67 7.49 -14.69
CA ILE A 252 19.50 7.01 -15.81
C ILE A 252 19.78 8.16 -16.79
N LEU A 253 18.75 8.90 -17.22
CA LEU A 253 18.92 10.00 -18.17
C LEU A 253 19.76 11.14 -17.60
N MET A 254 19.59 11.48 -16.32
CA MET A 254 20.45 12.45 -15.63
C MET A 254 21.91 12.02 -15.58
N TYR A 255 22.18 10.73 -15.31
CA TYR A 255 23.53 10.19 -15.24
C TYR A 255 24.19 10.12 -16.63
N VAL A 256 23.46 9.74 -17.68
CA VAL A 256 23.96 9.82 -19.06
C VAL A 256 24.24 11.27 -19.47
N THR A 257 23.34 12.20 -19.14
CA THR A 257 23.52 13.64 -19.42
C THR A 257 24.71 14.21 -18.65
N TYR A 258 24.98 13.72 -17.43
CA TYR A 258 26.15 14.10 -16.65
C TYR A 258 27.47 13.77 -17.39
N TRP A 259 27.61 12.53 -17.87
CA TRP A 259 28.81 12.08 -18.59
C TRP A 259 29.00 12.76 -19.95
N ILE A 260 27.94 13.26 -20.58
CA ILE A 260 28.01 13.95 -21.89
C ILE A 260 28.26 15.46 -21.74
N TYR A 261 27.60 16.13 -20.79
CA TYR A 261 27.57 17.61 -20.72
C TYR A 261 28.26 18.22 -19.49
N LEU A 262 28.29 17.53 -18.36
CA LEU A 262 28.74 18.09 -17.08
C LEU A 262 30.14 17.62 -16.67
N GLN A 263 30.60 16.50 -17.22
CA GLN A 263 31.90 15.93 -16.92
C GLN A 263 33.00 16.57 -17.77
N GLU A 264 33.38 17.81 -17.43
CA GLU A 264 34.73 18.29 -17.76
C GLU A 264 35.78 17.29 -17.23
N ASN A 265 36.85 17.05 -18.00
CA ASN A 265 37.86 16.00 -17.75
C ASN A 265 38.76 16.20 -16.49
N LYS A 266 38.31 17.00 -15.52
CA LYS A 266 38.99 17.25 -14.24
C LYS A 266 38.29 16.41 -13.17
N PHE A 267 38.95 15.36 -12.66
CA PHE A 267 38.45 14.57 -11.53
C PHE A 267 38.45 15.39 -10.24
N THR A 268 37.40 16.19 -10.03
CA THR A 268 37.22 16.96 -8.79
C THR A 268 36.60 16.11 -7.67
N ILE A 269 36.74 16.59 -6.43
CA ILE A 269 36.04 16.03 -5.26
C ILE A 269 34.51 16.08 -5.45
N ILE A 270 33.98 17.07 -6.19
CA ILE A 270 32.56 17.22 -6.49
C ILE A 270 32.07 16.06 -7.37
N ASN A 271 32.81 15.72 -8.43
CA ASN A 271 32.49 14.59 -9.31
C ASN A 271 32.51 13.28 -8.51
N PHE A 272 33.53 13.06 -7.67
CA PHE A 272 33.62 11.88 -6.80
C PHE A 272 32.40 11.76 -5.86
N ILE A 273 32.00 12.84 -5.19
CA ILE A 273 30.83 12.83 -4.30
C ILE A 273 29.53 12.60 -5.11
N TYR A 274 29.41 13.12 -6.33
CA TYR A 274 28.26 12.87 -7.21
C TYR A 274 28.15 11.39 -7.61
N HIS A 275 29.22 10.77 -8.12
CA HIS A 275 29.23 9.35 -8.48
C HIS A 275 29.00 8.47 -7.24
N PHE A 276 29.67 8.76 -6.11
CA PHE A 276 29.47 8.04 -4.85
C PHE A 276 28.02 8.12 -4.38
N SER A 277 27.43 9.31 -4.34
CA SER A 277 26.05 9.50 -3.90
C SER A 277 25.04 8.81 -4.81
N THR A 278 25.28 8.82 -6.12
CA THR A 278 24.42 8.14 -7.11
C THR A 278 24.50 6.62 -6.96
N VAL A 279 25.70 6.04 -6.98
CA VAL A 279 25.91 4.58 -6.88
C VAL A 279 25.47 4.06 -5.51
N TYR A 280 25.81 4.76 -4.42
CA TYR A 280 25.41 4.38 -3.07
C TYR A 280 23.91 4.58 -2.82
N GLY A 281 23.28 5.58 -3.43
CA GLY A 281 21.83 5.76 -3.47
C GLY A 281 21.14 4.56 -4.15
N LEU A 282 21.62 4.13 -5.32
CA LEU A 282 21.12 2.96 -6.03
C LEU A 282 21.33 1.65 -5.24
N TYR A 283 22.46 1.49 -4.55
CA TYR A 283 22.67 0.39 -3.60
C TYR A 283 21.65 0.42 -2.46
N CYS A 284 21.36 1.60 -1.90
CA CYS A 284 20.32 1.74 -0.88
C CYS A 284 18.92 1.40 -1.43
N VAL A 285 18.59 1.75 -2.68
CA VAL A 285 17.34 1.32 -3.34
C VAL A 285 17.28 -0.21 -3.47
N TYR A 286 18.37 -0.85 -3.90
CA TYR A 286 18.46 -2.31 -3.93
C TYR A 286 18.22 -2.93 -2.55
N CYS A 287 18.86 -2.39 -1.50
CA CYS A 287 18.65 -2.83 -0.12
C CYS A 287 17.20 -2.67 0.34
N CYS A 288 16.54 -1.54 0.07
CA CYS A 288 15.11 -1.34 0.38
C CYS A 288 14.21 -2.43 -0.23
N LYS A 289 14.50 -2.83 -1.47
CA LYS A 289 13.70 -3.80 -2.25
C LYS A 289 14.05 -5.27 -1.98
N LYS A 290 15.19 -5.57 -1.37
CA LYS A 290 15.68 -6.94 -1.12
C LYS A 290 15.73 -7.35 0.35
N LEU A 291 15.92 -6.41 1.26
CA LEU A 291 15.94 -6.70 2.69
C LEU A 291 14.51 -6.72 3.25
N ASN A 292 14.23 -7.71 4.10
CA ASN A 292 12.95 -7.84 4.79
C ASN A 292 12.63 -6.54 5.59
N PRO A 293 11.53 -5.83 5.30
CA PRO A 293 11.18 -4.56 5.96
C PRO A 293 10.77 -4.73 7.43
N GLY A 294 10.42 -5.95 7.84
CA GLY A 294 9.84 -6.26 9.14
C GLY A 294 8.62 -7.18 9.06
N PHE A 295 8.54 -8.09 8.08
CA PHE A 295 7.45 -9.06 7.96
C PHE A 295 7.25 -9.84 9.27
N LEU A 296 5.98 -9.94 9.69
CA LEU A 296 5.52 -10.70 10.86
C LEU A 296 4.89 -12.02 10.40
N ASN A 297 5.45 -13.13 10.85
CA ASN A 297 4.95 -14.47 10.52
C ASN A 297 4.19 -15.05 11.71
N GLN A 298 3.05 -15.72 11.45
CA GLN A 298 2.23 -16.42 12.47
C GLN A 298 3.09 -17.34 13.35
N GLN A 299 3.91 -18.18 12.74
CA GLN A 299 4.82 -19.13 13.40
C GLN A 299 5.88 -18.49 14.32
N THR A 300 6.14 -17.19 14.20
CA THR A 300 7.14 -16.45 15.01
C THR A 300 6.53 -15.70 16.19
N MET A 301 5.22 -15.81 16.40
CA MET A 301 4.54 -15.17 17.53
C MET A 301 4.30 -16.14 18.68
N THR A 302 4.96 -15.82 19.79
CA THR A 302 4.72 -16.45 21.09
C THR A 302 3.80 -15.59 21.94
N ILE A 303 2.79 -16.20 22.56
CA ILE A 303 2.10 -15.63 23.73
C ILE A 303 2.39 -16.58 24.89
N ASP A 304 2.88 -16.03 26.00
CA ASP A 304 3.26 -16.78 27.20
C ASP A 304 4.17 -18.00 26.88
N GLY A 305 5.16 -17.76 26.01
CA GLY A 305 6.12 -18.75 25.51
C GLY A 305 5.62 -19.70 24.42
N ASN A 306 4.32 -19.72 24.11
CA ASN A 306 3.71 -20.70 23.22
C ASN A 306 3.41 -20.15 21.81
N ASN A 307 3.74 -20.93 20.77
CA ASN A 307 3.47 -20.59 19.38
C ASN A 307 1.96 -20.48 19.10
N LEU A 308 1.56 -19.38 18.47
CA LEU A 308 0.17 -19.07 18.16
C LEU A 308 -0.23 -19.62 16.78
N THR A 309 -1.18 -20.56 16.75
CA THR A 309 -1.85 -20.97 15.50
C THR A 309 -2.94 -19.95 15.13
N LYS A 310 -3.48 -20.00 13.91
CA LYS A 310 -4.53 -19.07 13.46
C LYS A 310 -5.76 -19.14 14.38
N GLU A 311 -6.14 -20.36 14.72
CA GLU A 311 -7.30 -20.74 15.52
C GLU A 311 -7.15 -20.18 16.94
N LYS A 312 -6.00 -20.45 17.59
CA LYS A 312 -5.63 -19.90 18.89
C LYS A 312 -5.58 -18.36 18.88
N SER A 313 -5.09 -17.75 17.80
CA SER A 313 -5.05 -16.28 17.68
C SER A 313 -6.45 -15.68 17.56
N CYS A 314 -7.39 -16.35 16.91
CA CYS A 314 -8.77 -15.90 16.76
C CYS A 314 -9.58 -16.08 18.06
N ILE A 315 -9.40 -17.21 18.77
CA ILE A 315 -9.98 -17.42 20.11
C ILE A 315 -9.44 -16.38 21.11
N ALA A 316 -8.13 -16.09 21.08
CA ALA A 316 -7.51 -15.08 21.94
C ALA A 316 -8.04 -13.66 21.62
N PHE A 317 -8.17 -13.30 20.34
CA PHE A 317 -8.80 -12.04 19.92
C PHE A 317 -10.26 -11.93 20.37
N ALA A 318 -11.01 -13.03 20.32
CA ALA A 318 -12.39 -13.06 20.75
C ALA A 318 -12.52 -12.83 22.27
N ARG A 319 -11.80 -13.60 23.09
CA ARG A 319 -11.93 -13.59 24.56
C ARG A 319 -11.18 -12.45 25.26
N ASP A 320 -10.03 -11.96 24.75
CA ASP A 320 -9.29 -10.88 25.41
C ASP A 320 -9.92 -9.51 25.09
N PRO A 321 -10.51 -8.78 26.06
CA PRO A 321 -11.15 -7.48 25.80
C PRO A 321 -10.14 -6.43 25.31
N ARG A 322 -8.85 -6.55 25.67
CA ARG A 322 -7.79 -5.61 25.28
C ARG A 322 -7.49 -5.67 23.77
N TRP A 323 -7.80 -6.77 23.10
CA TRP A 323 -7.55 -6.91 21.67
C TRP A 323 -8.71 -6.32 20.88
N THR A 324 -8.52 -5.08 20.40
CA THR A 324 -9.42 -4.39 19.46
C THR A 324 -8.99 -4.63 18.00
N LEU A 325 -9.77 -4.11 17.05
CA LEU A 325 -9.41 -4.10 15.62
C LEU A 325 -8.17 -3.24 15.29
N ASP A 326 -7.61 -2.48 16.23
CA ASP A 326 -6.28 -1.87 16.10
C ASP A 326 -5.14 -2.85 16.38
N HIS A 327 -5.41 -3.83 17.25
CA HIS A 327 -4.44 -4.76 17.81
C HIS A 327 -4.49 -6.15 17.16
N PHE A 328 -5.45 -6.45 16.30
CA PHE A 328 -5.56 -7.74 15.59
C PHE A 328 -5.73 -7.56 14.08
N CYS A 329 -4.94 -8.27 13.26
CA CYS A 329 -5.08 -8.22 11.80
C CYS A 329 -6.00 -9.34 11.28
N VAL A 330 -7.13 -8.97 10.69
CA VAL A 330 -8.09 -9.94 10.10
C VAL A 330 -7.56 -10.68 8.86
N THR A 331 -6.57 -10.12 8.14
CA THR A 331 -5.96 -10.76 6.94
C THR A 331 -4.77 -11.65 7.30
N CYS A 332 -3.98 -11.27 8.31
CA CYS A 332 -2.81 -12.04 8.74
C CYS A 332 -3.09 -12.95 9.96
N LEU A 333 -4.28 -12.86 10.56
CA LEU A 333 -4.71 -13.64 11.73
C LEU A 333 -3.70 -13.61 12.90
N ILE A 334 -3.25 -12.41 13.27
CA ILE A 334 -2.27 -12.17 14.35
C ILE A 334 -2.62 -10.96 15.22
N ARG A 335 -2.23 -11.00 16.51
CA ARG A 335 -2.04 -9.79 17.32
C ARG A 335 -0.92 -8.95 16.70
N ARG A 336 -1.23 -7.72 16.29
CA ARG A 336 -0.27 -6.74 15.78
C ARG A 336 0.55 -6.14 16.93
N PRO A 337 1.89 -6.24 16.91
CA PRO A 337 2.76 -5.41 17.75
C PRO A 337 2.47 -3.92 17.56
N LEU A 338 2.78 -3.12 18.58
CA LEU A 338 2.64 -1.67 18.57
C LEU A 338 3.39 -1.07 17.39
N ARG A 339 2.78 -0.08 16.72
CA ARG A 339 3.30 0.55 15.49
C ARG A 339 3.39 -0.36 14.25
N SER A 340 3.05 -1.65 14.35
CA SER A 340 2.89 -2.51 13.16
C SER A 340 1.57 -2.27 12.45
N LYS A 341 1.52 -2.46 11.13
CA LYS A 341 0.31 -2.38 10.29
C LYS A 341 0.37 -3.45 9.18
N HIS A 342 -0.77 -3.78 8.59
CA HIS A 342 -0.85 -4.61 7.38
C HIS A 342 -0.58 -3.77 6.13
N CYS A 343 0.28 -4.24 5.24
CA CYS A 343 0.48 -3.65 3.92
C CYS A 343 -0.32 -4.44 2.87
N PRO A 344 -1.35 -3.86 2.23
CA PRO A 344 -2.17 -4.58 1.26
C PRO A 344 -1.44 -5.01 -0.02
N VAL A 345 -0.34 -4.33 -0.38
CA VAL A 345 0.44 -4.62 -1.59
C VAL A 345 1.36 -5.83 -1.38
N ASP A 346 2.00 -5.91 -0.20
CA ASP A 346 2.89 -7.00 0.20
C ASP A 346 2.15 -8.13 0.97
N GLY A 347 0.81 -8.05 1.06
CA GLY A 347 -0.07 -9.05 1.70
C GLY A 347 0.17 -9.32 3.19
N SER A 348 1.00 -8.52 3.86
CA SER A 348 1.67 -8.92 5.11
C SER A 348 1.68 -7.82 6.18
N CYS A 349 1.73 -8.22 7.46
CA CYS A 349 1.97 -7.28 8.56
C CYS A 349 3.47 -6.95 8.73
N ILE A 350 3.75 -5.68 9.02
CA ILE A 350 5.10 -5.10 9.01
C ILE A 350 5.38 -4.41 10.35
N VAL A 351 6.45 -4.80 11.04
CA VAL A 351 6.97 -4.17 12.27
C VAL A 351 7.31 -2.70 12.02
N LYS A 352 6.83 -1.79 12.87
CA LYS A 352 7.05 -0.33 12.78
C LYS A 352 6.86 0.16 11.33
N PHE A 353 5.66 -0.07 10.79
CA PHE A 353 5.32 0.25 9.40
C PHE A 353 5.39 1.77 9.17
N ASP A 354 6.06 2.17 8.10
CA ASP A 354 6.19 3.57 7.71
C ASP A 354 5.28 3.92 6.54
N HIS A 355 5.44 3.24 5.39
CA HIS A 355 4.53 3.29 4.25
C HIS A 355 4.82 2.14 3.25
N HIS A 356 3.98 1.97 2.22
CA HIS A 356 4.42 1.34 0.98
C HIS A 356 4.86 2.44 0.02
N CYS A 357 6.07 2.32 -0.55
CA CYS A 357 6.68 3.39 -1.33
C CYS A 357 6.55 3.13 -2.84
N ASN A 358 5.54 3.74 -3.48
CA ASN A 358 5.33 3.63 -4.93
C ASN A 358 6.57 4.08 -5.75
N TRP A 359 7.32 5.06 -5.22
CA TRP A 359 8.55 5.58 -5.82
C TRP A 359 9.71 4.59 -5.83
N LEU A 360 9.74 3.63 -4.89
CA LEU A 360 10.70 2.53 -4.89
C LEU A 360 10.08 1.20 -5.33
N ASN A 361 8.74 1.10 -5.41
CA ASN A 361 7.97 -0.15 -5.39
C ASN A 361 8.56 -1.16 -4.37
N ALA A 362 8.34 -0.87 -3.08
CA ALA A 362 8.65 -1.71 -1.93
C ALA A 362 7.98 -1.18 -0.65
N CYS A 363 7.64 -2.07 0.31
CA CYS A 363 7.27 -1.67 1.66
C CYS A 363 8.47 -1.12 2.46
N ILE A 364 8.25 -0.05 3.21
CA ILE A 364 9.22 0.54 4.14
C ILE A 364 8.73 0.32 5.58
N GLY A 365 9.57 -0.33 6.39
CA GLY A 365 9.29 -0.69 7.78
C GLY A 365 10.55 -0.70 8.66
N GLY A 366 10.39 -1.11 9.91
CA GLY A 366 11.39 -0.96 10.97
C GLY A 366 12.76 -1.62 10.74
N ARG A 367 12.90 -2.53 9.75
CA ARG A 367 14.16 -3.20 9.40
C ARG A 367 14.85 -2.65 8.14
N ASN A 368 14.13 -1.97 7.23
CA ASN A 368 14.72 -1.38 6.01
C ASN A 368 14.66 0.17 5.95
N TYR A 369 13.93 0.85 6.85
CA TYR A 369 13.81 2.32 6.90
C TYR A 369 15.16 3.07 6.87
N PHE A 370 16.20 2.48 7.48
CA PHE A 370 17.58 2.95 7.47
C PHE A 370 18.15 3.16 6.05
N TYR A 371 17.88 2.22 5.13
CA TYR A 371 18.31 2.34 3.74
C TYR A 371 17.44 3.34 2.99
N PHE A 372 16.13 3.36 3.27
CA PHE A 372 15.20 4.32 2.65
C PHE A 372 15.59 5.77 2.95
N PHE A 373 15.90 6.09 4.21
CA PHE A 373 16.34 7.42 4.61
C PHE A 373 17.69 7.81 3.96
N ARG A 374 18.54 6.82 3.63
CA ARG A 374 19.77 7.03 2.86
C ARG A 374 19.51 7.26 1.36
N VAL A 375 18.53 6.59 0.75
CA VAL A 375 18.09 6.91 -0.64
C VAL A 375 17.70 8.38 -0.74
N LEU A 376 16.92 8.88 0.22
CA LEU A 376 16.53 10.29 0.27
C LEU A 376 17.72 11.24 0.40
N ILE A 377 18.62 11.01 1.37
CA ILE A 377 19.79 11.89 1.58
C ILE A 377 20.75 11.88 0.38
N PHE A 378 21.17 10.70 -0.09
CA PHE A 378 22.14 10.62 -1.19
C PHE A 378 21.53 10.98 -2.54
N GLY A 379 20.22 10.77 -2.72
CA GLY A 379 19.45 11.32 -3.83
C GLY A 379 19.46 12.85 -3.81
N THR A 380 19.08 13.49 -2.70
CA THR A 380 19.14 14.95 -2.54
C THR A 380 20.55 15.50 -2.81
N ILE A 381 21.61 14.86 -2.31
CA ILE A 381 23.00 15.27 -2.59
C ILE A 381 23.32 15.17 -4.08
N ALA A 382 23.04 14.03 -4.73
CA ALA A 382 23.31 13.86 -6.16
C ALA A 382 22.54 14.87 -7.04
N LEU A 383 21.28 15.16 -6.70
CA LEU A 383 20.45 16.17 -7.37
C LEU A 383 21.05 17.58 -7.24
N PHE A 384 21.42 18.01 -6.02
CA PHE A 384 22.03 19.32 -5.81
C PHE A 384 23.40 19.45 -6.49
N LEU A 385 24.24 18.41 -6.49
CA LEU A 385 25.53 18.45 -7.18
C LEU A 385 25.37 18.50 -8.71
N TRP A 386 24.38 17.79 -9.27
CA TRP A 386 24.05 17.89 -10.70
C TRP A 386 23.59 19.32 -11.06
N MET A 387 22.68 19.90 -10.26
CA MET A 387 22.22 21.28 -10.45
C MET A 387 23.36 22.30 -10.33
N TYR A 388 24.25 22.14 -9.36
CA TYR A 388 25.42 23.01 -9.20
C TYR A 388 26.31 22.99 -10.44
N GLN A 389 26.66 21.80 -10.94
CA GLN A 389 27.52 21.66 -12.14
C GLN A 389 26.84 22.22 -13.40
N ALA A 390 25.53 22.01 -13.56
CA ALA A 390 24.76 22.58 -14.67
C ALA A 390 24.69 24.11 -14.63
N LEU A 391 24.53 24.70 -13.44
CA LEU A 391 24.51 26.15 -13.27
C LEU A 391 25.92 26.76 -13.42
N SER A 392 26.99 26.07 -13.00
CA SER A 392 28.36 26.56 -13.21
C SER A 392 28.78 26.55 -14.68
N LEU A 393 28.31 25.56 -15.47
CA LEU A 393 28.52 25.55 -16.93
C LEU A 393 27.88 26.79 -17.56
N ILE A 394 26.58 27.01 -17.30
CA ILE A 394 25.82 28.17 -17.79
C ILE A 394 26.47 29.50 -17.35
N TYR A 395 27.00 29.56 -16.13
CA TYR A 395 27.66 30.76 -15.61
C TYR A 395 29.01 31.05 -16.28
N ASN A 396 29.84 30.04 -16.53
CA ASN A 396 31.16 30.22 -17.14
C ASN A 396 31.03 30.77 -18.58
N ASP A 397 30.09 30.20 -19.37
CA ASP A 397 29.76 30.68 -20.72
C ASP A 397 29.11 32.08 -20.72
N SER A 398 28.55 32.52 -19.58
CA SER A 398 27.86 33.83 -19.47
C SER A 398 28.78 35.06 -19.56
N THR A 399 30.10 34.88 -19.69
CA THR A 399 31.05 35.99 -19.88
C THR A 399 31.07 36.59 -21.31
N GLN A 400 30.37 36.00 -22.29
CA GLN A 400 30.21 36.55 -23.66
C GLN A 400 28.79 37.04 -24.01
N PHE A 401 27.92 37.23 -23.01
CA PHE A 401 26.50 36.88 -23.14
C PHE A 401 25.51 38.01 -23.47
N MET A 402 25.78 39.25 -23.02
CA MET A 402 24.73 40.24 -22.72
C MET A 402 23.83 40.75 -23.87
N ILE A 403 24.19 40.59 -25.14
CA ILE A 403 23.46 41.21 -26.28
C ILE A 403 23.04 40.21 -27.39
N LYS A 404 23.56 38.96 -27.43
CA LYS A 404 23.49 38.12 -28.64
C LYS A 404 22.76 36.76 -28.56
N TYR A 405 22.57 36.15 -27.39
CA TYR A 405 21.93 34.81 -27.26
C TYR A 405 20.41 34.82 -27.00
N LEU A 406 19.83 35.93 -26.53
CA LEU A 406 18.68 35.95 -25.60
C LEU A 406 17.43 35.11 -25.97
N PHE A 407 17.18 34.83 -27.25
CA PHE A 407 16.11 33.92 -27.69
C PHE A 407 16.48 32.94 -28.83
N THR A 408 17.75 32.79 -29.21
CA THR A 408 18.14 31.96 -30.37
C THR A 408 19.39 31.09 -30.20
N GLN A 409 19.23 29.82 -30.60
CA GLN A 409 20.26 28.79 -30.89
C GLN A 409 21.08 28.20 -29.72
N ILE A 410 21.72 28.97 -28.84
CA ILE A 410 22.89 28.45 -28.08
C ILE A 410 22.63 27.76 -26.71
N TYR A 411 21.95 26.60 -26.70
CA TYR A 411 22.18 25.41 -25.83
C TYR A 411 21.42 24.19 -26.40
N ASP A 412 21.88 22.95 -26.14
CA ASP A 412 21.14 21.74 -26.56
C ASP A 412 19.80 21.63 -25.79
N PRO A 413 18.65 21.50 -26.49
CA PRO A 413 17.33 21.32 -25.89
C PRO A 413 17.23 20.13 -24.93
N TRP A 414 18.00 19.06 -25.15
CA TRP A 414 18.17 17.95 -24.21
C TRP A 414 18.71 18.42 -22.87
N PHE A 415 19.73 19.28 -22.87
CA PHE A 415 20.31 19.82 -21.64
C PHE A 415 19.31 20.67 -20.87
N ILE A 416 18.57 21.56 -21.55
CA ILE A 416 17.51 22.38 -20.94
C ILE A 416 16.37 21.49 -20.40
N TYR A 417 15.95 20.48 -21.17
CA TYR A 417 14.94 19.51 -20.75
C TYR A 417 15.35 18.74 -19.49
N MET A 418 16.61 18.29 -19.43
CA MET A 418 17.17 17.60 -18.27
C MET A 418 17.41 18.53 -17.07
N LEU A 419 17.66 19.82 -17.29
CA LEU A 419 17.70 20.84 -16.23
C LEU A 419 16.31 21.06 -15.61
N ILE A 420 15.25 21.07 -16.41
CA ILE A 420 13.85 21.14 -15.93
C ILE A 420 13.49 19.87 -15.14
N ILE A 421 13.80 18.67 -15.65
CA ILE A 421 13.59 17.40 -14.95
C ILE A 421 14.35 17.39 -13.62
N THR A 422 15.61 17.80 -13.60
CA THR A 422 16.42 17.80 -12.39
C THR A 422 15.92 18.82 -11.38
N SER A 423 15.46 20.00 -11.82
CA SER A 423 14.85 21.01 -10.96
C SER A 423 13.59 20.47 -10.26
N PHE A 424 12.69 19.82 -11.00
CA PHE A 424 11.50 19.16 -10.46
C PHE A 424 11.86 18.05 -9.45
N ASN A 425 12.83 17.20 -9.76
CA ASN A 425 13.29 16.15 -8.85
C ASN A 425 13.94 16.72 -7.59
N THR A 426 14.77 17.76 -7.72
CA THR A 426 15.40 18.45 -6.59
C THR A 426 14.37 19.00 -5.61
N ILE A 427 13.30 19.64 -6.12
CA ILE A 427 12.22 20.18 -5.28
C ILE A 427 11.51 19.07 -4.50
N TRP A 428 10.93 18.07 -5.18
CA TRP A 428 10.07 17.11 -4.48
C TRP A 428 10.85 16.12 -3.59
N VAL A 429 12.06 15.70 -4.00
CA VAL A 429 12.91 14.84 -3.16
C VAL A 429 13.41 15.61 -1.93
N THR A 430 13.75 16.89 -2.04
CA THR A 430 14.11 17.71 -0.87
C THR A 430 12.93 17.90 0.10
N LEU A 431 11.71 18.06 -0.42
CA LEU A 431 10.49 18.09 0.41
C LEU A 431 10.27 16.75 1.14
N MET A 432 10.44 15.61 0.48
CA MET A 432 10.37 14.29 1.12
C MET A 432 11.46 14.09 2.18
N THR A 433 12.72 14.40 1.85
CA THR A 433 13.85 14.32 2.79
C THR A 433 13.57 15.15 4.04
N THR A 434 13.07 16.38 3.88
CA THR A 434 12.68 17.27 4.98
C THR A 434 11.52 16.70 5.79
N PHE A 435 10.48 16.18 5.15
CA PHE A 435 9.31 15.61 5.82
C PHE A 435 9.65 14.34 6.62
N HIS A 436 10.45 13.43 6.06
CA HIS A 436 10.95 12.25 6.79
C HIS A 436 11.91 12.65 7.93
N PHE A 437 12.78 13.65 7.73
CA PHE A 437 13.67 14.16 8.78
C PHE A 437 12.87 14.70 9.99
N ILE A 438 11.83 15.52 9.72
CA ILE A 438 10.96 16.07 10.77
C ILE A 438 10.22 14.95 11.53
N ASN A 439 9.59 14.02 10.82
CA ASN A 439 8.81 12.97 11.48
C ASN A 439 9.68 11.96 12.24
N SER A 440 10.79 11.51 11.66
CA SER A 440 11.69 10.54 12.33
C SER A 440 12.56 11.18 13.41
N ILE A 441 13.35 12.21 13.09
CA ILE A 441 14.39 12.73 13.98
C ILE A 441 13.82 13.73 14.98
N CYS A 442 12.96 14.66 14.53
CA CYS A 442 12.37 15.66 15.42
C CYS A 442 11.15 15.17 16.22
N LEU A 443 10.41 14.16 15.74
CA LEU A 443 9.17 13.69 16.37
C LEU A 443 9.16 12.21 16.81
N GLY A 444 10.03 11.34 16.26
CA GLY A 444 10.09 9.91 16.61
C GLY A 444 8.96 9.03 16.03
N ILE A 445 8.16 9.56 15.10
CA ILE A 445 6.96 8.92 14.51
C ILE A 445 7.20 8.46 13.07
N THR A 446 6.43 7.47 12.62
CA THR A 446 6.42 7.03 11.22
C THR A 446 5.50 7.91 10.36
N ILE A 447 5.61 7.85 9.03
CA ILE A 447 4.74 8.60 8.14
C ILE A 447 3.28 8.11 8.21
N ASN A 448 3.04 6.80 8.24
CA ASN A 448 1.72 6.25 8.52
C ASN A 448 1.14 6.80 9.84
N GLU A 449 1.95 6.86 10.91
CA GLU A 449 1.53 7.44 12.18
C GLU A 449 1.22 8.94 12.08
N ARG A 450 1.98 9.71 11.30
CA ARG A 450 1.69 11.14 11.06
C ARG A 450 0.39 11.35 10.29
N LEU A 451 0.11 10.51 9.28
CA LEU A 451 -1.05 10.64 8.40
C LEU A 451 -2.34 10.04 8.97
N THR A 452 -2.24 9.02 9.83
CA THR A 452 -3.40 8.28 10.35
C THR A 452 -3.52 8.25 11.87
N GLY A 453 -2.61 8.94 12.59
CA GLY A 453 -2.52 8.88 14.06
C GLY A 453 -3.80 9.28 14.81
N PHE A 454 -4.67 10.09 14.21
CA PHE A 454 -6.00 10.42 14.76
C PHE A 454 -6.90 9.19 15.02
N ARG A 455 -6.62 8.07 14.33
CA ARG A 455 -7.34 6.80 14.47
C ARG A 455 -6.84 5.94 15.63
N TYR A 456 -5.64 6.19 16.17
CA TYR A 456 -5.02 5.31 17.15
C TYR A 456 -5.21 5.83 18.58
N SER A 457 -5.72 4.98 19.46
CA SER A 457 -5.88 5.28 20.89
C SER A 457 -4.58 5.75 21.54
N TYR A 458 -3.45 5.11 21.21
CA TYR A 458 -2.13 5.43 21.76
C TYR A 458 -1.56 6.82 21.39
N PHE A 459 -2.27 7.62 20.59
CA PHE A 459 -1.96 9.04 20.37
C PHE A 459 -2.91 10.00 21.10
N ARG A 460 -3.80 9.49 21.95
CA ARG A 460 -4.71 10.28 22.79
C ARG A 460 -4.37 10.04 24.25
N ASP A 461 -4.32 11.11 25.03
CA ASP A 461 -4.25 11.06 26.48
C ASP A 461 -5.58 10.54 27.05
N GLU A 462 -5.54 9.55 27.93
CA GLU A 462 -6.74 8.86 28.44
C GLU A 462 -7.63 9.77 29.31
N ASN A 463 -7.03 10.74 30.01
CA ASN A 463 -7.72 11.64 30.94
C ASN A 463 -8.29 12.89 30.25
N THR A 464 -7.59 13.42 29.24
CA THR A 464 -7.91 14.71 28.60
C THR A 464 -8.35 14.59 27.15
N GLY A 465 -8.23 13.41 26.52
CA GLY A 465 -8.52 13.17 25.11
C GLY A 465 -7.58 13.88 24.12
N LYS A 466 -6.62 14.68 24.61
CA LYS A 466 -5.73 15.52 23.79
C LYS A 466 -4.70 14.66 23.05
N PHE A 467 -4.26 15.14 21.89
CA PHE A 467 -3.22 14.46 21.11
C PHE A 467 -1.87 14.53 21.83
N THR A 468 -1.32 13.37 22.19
CA THR A 468 -0.01 13.22 22.84
C THR A 468 0.85 12.22 22.07
N ASN A 469 2.17 12.44 22.03
CA ASN A 469 3.10 11.57 21.31
C ASN A 469 3.96 10.77 22.30
N PRO A 470 3.63 9.50 22.60
CA PRO A 470 4.38 8.67 23.56
C PRO A 470 5.77 8.27 23.05
N PHE A 471 6.04 8.43 21.76
CA PHE A 471 7.31 8.07 21.12
C PHE A 471 8.30 9.23 21.03
N ARG A 472 7.96 10.42 21.55
CA ARG A 472 8.87 11.58 21.59
C ARG A 472 10.08 11.29 22.50
N LYS A 473 11.24 11.07 21.89
CA LYS A 473 12.56 11.00 22.56
C LYS A 473 13.36 12.27 22.30
N GLN A 474 14.54 12.38 22.93
CA GLN A 474 15.57 13.36 22.55
C GLN A 474 15.98 13.16 21.08
N LYS A 475 16.15 14.27 20.33
CA LYS A 475 16.48 14.24 18.89
C LYS A 475 17.68 13.34 18.55
N PHE A 476 18.71 13.35 19.39
CA PHE A 476 19.91 12.51 19.22
C PHE A 476 19.61 11.01 19.31
N LYS A 477 18.72 10.58 20.23
CA LYS A 477 18.31 9.16 20.33
C LYS A 477 17.50 8.73 19.09
N ASN A 478 16.63 9.59 18.57
CA ASN A 478 15.94 9.35 17.29
C ASN A 478 16.90 9.28 16.10
N PHE A 479 17.94 10.13 16.07
CA PHE A 479 18.99 10.10 15.05
C PHE A 479 19.76 8.76 15.07
N LEU A 480 20.22 8.32 16.25
CA LEU A 480 20.89 7.02 16.39
C LEU A 480 20.01 5.86 15.92
N GLU A 481 18.71 5.85 16.25
CA GLU A 481 17.75 4.85 15.76
C GLU A 481 17.56 4.90 14.24
N THR A 482 17.42 6.11 13.67
CA THR A 482 17.17 6.32 12.23
C THR A 482 18.37 5.87 11.39
N PHE A 483 19.59 6.14 11.87
CA PHE A 483 20.84 5.78 11.20
C PHE A 483 21.44 4.44 11.65
N GLY A 484 20.69 3.61 12.40
CA GLY A 484 21.14 2.27 12.79
C GLY A 484 22.49 2.24 13.53
N LEU A 485 22.82 3.30 14.27
CA LEU A 485 24.15 3.50 14.89
C LEU A 485 24.28 2.72 16.20
N PHE A 486 23.93 1.43 16.17
CA PHE A 486 23.78 0.57 17.36
C PHE A 486 25.07 0.43 18.19
N ARG A 487 26.25 0.53 17.57
CA ARG A 487 27.55 0.55 18.29
C ARG A 487 27.79 1.83 19.10
N LEU A 488 27.19 2.95 18.72
CA LEU A 488 27.23 4.19 19.51
C LEU A 488 26.15 4.21 20.60
N MET A 489 25.04 3.49 20.41
CA MET A 489 23.97 3.41 21.40
C MET A 489 24.42 2.81 22.74
N SER A 490 25.29 1.79 22.72
CA SER A 490 25.83 1.20 23.95
C SER A 490 26.65 2.19 24.78
N LEU A 491 27.46 3.05 24.13
CA LEU A 491 28.22 4.12 24.79
C LEU A 491 27.31 5.13 25.50
N PHE A 492 26.12 5.38 24.96
CA PHE A 492 25.12 6.28 25.55
C PHE A 492 24.05 5.56 26.39
N ARG A 493 24.33 4.31 26.83
CA ARG A 493 23.41 3.44 27.60
C ARG A 493 21.99 3.41 27.00
N TYR A 494 21.89 3.26 25.67
CA TYR A 494 20.62 3.26 24.97
C TYR A 494 20.24 1.86 24.47
N THR A 495 19.23 1.27 25.12
CA THR A 495 18.64 -0.03 24.74
C THR A 495 17.82 0.09 23.45
N ARG A 496 18.02 -0.85 22.53
CA ARG A 496 17.25 -0.94 21.29
C ARG A 496 15.89 -1.58 21.58
N ILE A 497 14.81 -0.85 21.33
CA ILE A 497 13.44 -1.40 21.40
C ILE A 497 13.21 -2.34 20.21
N ASP A 498 12.89 -3.61 20.47
CA ASP A 498 12.37 -4.52 19.44
C ASP A 498 10.85 -4.37 19.31
N TRP A 499 10.46 -3.59 18.31
CA TRP A 499 9.05 -3.33 17.95
C TRP A 499 8.30 -4.57 17.43
N SER A 500 8.93 -5.75 17.34
CA SER A 500 8.21 -7.02 17.12
C SER A 500 7.63 -7.64 18.39
N GLN A 501 8.12 -7.26 19.57
CA GLN A 501 7.70 -7.81 20.88
C GLN A 501 6.97 -6.80 21.78
N VAL A 502 7.02 -5.50 21.43
CA VAL A 502 6.22 -4.47 22.11
C VAL A 502 4.82 -4.44 21.52
N TYR A 503 3.80 -4.66 22.36
CA TYR A 503 2.38 -4.57 22.01
C TYR A 503 1.70 -3.36 22.65
N ASP A 504 2.14 -2.93 23.84
CA ASP A 504 1.45 -1.94 24.67
C ASP A 504 2.42 -0.84 25.16
N ILE A 505 1.95 0.41 25.33
CA ILE A 505 2.81 1.57 25.67
C ILE A 505 3.60 1.35 26.97
N ASN A 506 2.99 0.71 27.96
CA ASN A 506 3.57 0.50 29.29
C ASN A 506 4.86 -0.34 29.24
N GLN A 507 4.97 -1.28 28.30
CA GLN A 507 6.18 -2.07 28.08
C GLN A 507 7.38 -1.18 27.68
N ILE A 508 7.13 -0.10 26.92
CA ILE A 508 8.16 0.88 26.55
C ILE A 508 8.71 1.57 27.80
N ASN A 509 7.86 1.91 28.77
CA ASN A 509 8.28 2.63 29.98
C ASN A 509 9.10 1.76 30.92
N VAL A 510 8.80 0.46 31.04
CA VAL A 510 9.67 -0.50 31.74
C VAL A 510 11.06 -0.55 31.09
N THR A 511 11.14 -0.62 29.76
CA THR A 511 12.42 -0.59 29.01
C THR A 511 13.16 0.78 29.01
N LYS A 512 12.71 1.75 29.80
CA LYS A 512 13.42 3.02 30.08
C LYS A 512 13.97 3.11 31.50
N MET A 513 13.58 2.21 32.40
CA MET A 513 13.99 2.19 33.81
C MET A 513 15.16 1.24 34.07
N ASN A 514 15.39 0.29 33.14
CA ASN A 514 16.53 -0.61 33.06
C ASN A 514 17.45 -0.20 31.88
#